data_AF-A0A0F9BAN3-F1
#
_entry.id   AF-A0A0F9BAN3-F1
#
_cell.length_a   1.000
_cell.length_b   1.000
_cell.length_c   1.000
_cell.angle_alpha   90.00
_cell.angle_beta   90.00
_cell.angle_gamma   90.00
#
_symmetry.space_group_name_H-M   'P 1'
#
loop_
_entity.id
_entity.type
_entity.pdbx_description
1 polymer ?
#
loop_
_entity_poly.entity_id
_entity_poly.type
_entity_poly.pdbx_seq_one_letter_code
_entity_poly.pdbx_strand_id
1 'polypeptide(L)' 'MHTDKKLSKLWDDLGNISVNDNDCIEQDFLHFKKGTNKLDIWHWFDENHSIGVHALMYKT' A
#
# COMPACT_ATOMS: atom_id res chain seq x y z
N MET A 1 7.02 -10.40 -11.56
CA MET A 1 7.64 -10.04 -10.28
C MET A 1 7.68 -8.52 -10.17
N HIS A 2 7.10 -7.95 -9.12
CA HIS A 2 7.37 -6.56 -8.75
C HIS A 2 8.74 -6.52 -8.09
N THR A 3 9.58 -5.53 -8.40
CA THR A 3 10.82 -5.32 -7.66
C THR A 3 10.53 -4.51 -6.41
N ASP A 4 11.29 -4.73 -5.33
CA ASP A 4 11.14 -3.98 -4.07
C ASP A 4 11.22 -2.47 -4.28
N LYS A 5 12.06 -2.01 -5.22
CA LYS A 5 12.13 -0.60 -5.61
C LYS A 5 10.82 -0.07 -6.21
N LYS A 6 10.09 -0.88 -6.97
CA LYS A 6 8.78 -0.50 -7.52
C LYS A 6 7.73 -0.46 -6.41
N LEU A 7 7.71 -1.44 -5.52
CA LEU A 7 6.81 -1.47 -4.35
C LEU A 7 7.07 -0.30 -3.40
N SER A 8 8.33 0.06 -3.20
CA SER A 8 8.73 1.25 -2.46
C SER A 8 8.08 2.52 -3.02
N LYS A 9 8.11 2.75 -4.34
CA LYS A 9 7.42 3.89 -4.95
C LYS A 9 5.90 3.83 -4.79
N LEU A 10 5.31 2.66 -4.98
CA LEU A 10 3.87 2.46 -4.82
C LEU A 10 3.43 2.73 -3.38
N TRP A 11 4.25 2.39 -2.40
CA TRP A 11 4.00 2.71 -1.00
C TRP A 11 4.01 4.22 -0.75
N ASP A 12 4.94 4.95 -1.36
CA ASP A 12 4.99 6.40 -1.27
C ASP A 12 3.76 7.04 -1.94
N ASP A 13 3.31 6.49 -3.09
CA ASP A 13 2.08 6.91 -3.76
C ASP A 13 0.83 6.65 -2.90
N LEU A 14 0.75 5.49 -2.24
CA LEU A 14 -0.33 5.16 -1.31
C LEU A 14 -0.39 6.15 -0.13
N GLY A 15 0.76 6.61 0.36
CA GLY A 15 0.85 7.61 1.43
C GLY A 15 0.23 8.97 1.08
N ASN A 16 0.03 9.27 -0.20
CA ASN A 16 -0.64 10.48 -0.65
C ASN A 16 -2.17 10.32 -0.76
N ILE A 17 -2.70 9.10 -0.62
CA ILE A 17 -4.13 8.82 -0.71
C ILE A 17 -4.77 8.96 0.68
N SER A 18 -5.80 9.80 0.76
CA SER A 18 -6.57 9.96 1.99
C SER A 18 -7.35 8.69 2.33
N VAL A 19 -7.52 8.46 3.63
CA VAL A 19 -8.29 7.35 4.19
C VAL A 19 -9.43 7.93 5.00
N ASN A 20 -10.63 7.39 4.83
CA ASN A 20 -11.82 7.83 5.57
C ASN A 20 -11.88 7.25 7.00
N ASP A 21 -12.93 7.63 7.75
CA ASP A 21 -13.13 7.18 9.14
C ASP A 21 -13.32 5.66 9.30
N ASN A 22 -13.60 4.92 8.22
CA ASN A 22 -13.74 3.46 8.22
C ASN A 22 -12.45 2.75 7.77
N ASP A 23 -11.31 3.45 7.78
CA ASP A 23 -10.02 2.93 7.32
C ASP A 23 -9.98 2.52 5.84
N CYS A 24 -10.85 3.08 5.01
CA CYS A 24 -10.90 2.81 3.57
C CYS A 24 -10.29 3.94 2.72
N ILE A 25 -9.60 3.57 1.63
CA ILE A 25 -9.03 4.55 0.70
C ILE A 25 -10.12 5.37 0.00
N GLU A 26 -9.87 6.67 -0.18
CA GLU A 26 -10.85 7.58 -0.77
C GLU A 26 -10.71 7.77 -2.29
N GLN A 27 -9.70 7.12 -2.89
CA GLN A 27 -9.41 7.14 -4.32
C GLN A 27 -9.03 5.73 -4.79
N ASP A 28 -9.16 5.46 -6.10
CA ASP A 28 -8.67 4.21 -6.68
C ASP A 28 -7.14 4.14 -6.59
N PHE A 29 -6.60 2.97 -6.26
CA PHE A 29 -5.17 2.72 -6.16
C PHE A 29 -4.81 1.37 -6.80
N LEU A 30 -4.05 1.40 -7.90
CA LEU A 30 -3.73 0.21 -8.69
C LEU A 30 -4.99 -0.54 -9.16
N HIS A 31 -5.23 -1.73 -8.62
CA HIS A 31 -6.41 -2.56 -8.84
C HIS A 31 -7.41 -2.48 -7.68
N PHE A 32 -7.07 -1.78 -6.60
CA PHE A 32 -7.95 -1.50 -5.47
C PHE A 32 -8.83 -0.30 -5.79
N LYS A 33 -10.12 -0.42 -5.49
CA LYS A 33 -11.10 0.64 -5.71
C LYS A 33 -11.23 1.52 -4.48
N LYS A 34 -11.68 2.76 -4.69
CA LYS A 34 -12.19 3.58 -3.59
C LYS A 34 -13.12 2.74 -2.70
N GLY A 35 -12.89 2.78 -1.39
CA GLY A 35 -13.62 1.97 -0.41
C GLY A 35 -12.90 0.68 0.01
N THR A 36 -11.79 0.30 -0.62
CA THR A 36 -10.96 -0.80 -0.13
C THR A 36 -10.32 -0.44 1.22
N ASN A 37 -10.32 -1.38 2.18
CA ASN A 37 -9.69 -1.19 3.48
C ASN A 37 -8.17 -1.09 3.34
N LYS A 38 -7.53 -0.15 4.03
CA LYS A 38 -6.08 0.06 3.97
C LYS A 38 -5.28 -1.19 4.40
N LEU A 39 -5.82 -2.01 5.31
CA LEU A 39 -5.17 -3.24 5.77
C LEU A 39 -5.10 -4.29 4.66
N ASP A 40 -6.12 -4.39 3.80
CA ASP A 40 -6.08 -5.31 2.65
C ASP A 40 -4.97 -4.92 1.67
N ILE A 41 -4.76 -3.61 1.48
CA ILE A 41 -3.68 -3.07 0.64
C ILE A 41 -2.32 -3.34 1.31
N TRP A 42 -2.22 -3.18 2.63
CA TRP A 42 -0.99 -3.48 3.38
C TRP A 42 -0.63 -4.97 3.32
N HIS A 43 -1.60 -5.86 3.47
CA HIS A 43 -1.37 -7.30 3.30
C HIS A 43 -0.89 -7.63 1.89
N TRP A 44 -1.43 -6.97 0.86
CA TRP A 44 -0.93 -7.14 -0.50
C TRP A 44 0.54 -6.69 -0.63
N PHE A 45 0.93 -5.58 -0.01
CA PHE A 45 2.34 -5.18 0.03
C PHE A 45 3.22 -6.20 0.76
N ASP A 46 2.71 -6.78 1.85
CA ASP A 46 3.42 -7.80 2.61
C ASP A 46 3.70 -9.05 1.78
N GLU A 47 2.71 -9.53 1.04
CA GLU A 47 2.84 -10.70 0.17
C GLU A 47 3.72 -10.45 -1.07
N ASN A 48 3.82 -9.20 -1.53
CA ASN A 48 4.53 -8.86 -2.77
C ASN A 48 5.95 -8.34 -2.55
N HIS A 49 6.30 -7.88 -1.35
CA HIS A 49 7.63 -7.35 -1.02
C HIS A 49 8.54 -8.42 -0.42
N SER A 50 9.83 -8.45 -0.80
CA SER A 50 10.76 -9.52 -0.37
C SER A 50 10.94 -9.65 1.16
N ILE A 51 10.78 -8.53 1.88
CA ILE A 51 10.88 -8.42 3.36
C ILE A 51 9.52 -8.03 3.96
N GLY A 52 8.44 -8.10 3.16
CA GLY A 52 7.11 -7.71 3.58
C GLY A 52 6.92 -6.21 3.79
N VAL A 53 5.74 -5.85 4.32
CA VAL A 53 5.32 -4.44 4.52
C VAL A 53 6.14 -3.75 5.60
N HIS A 54 6.74 -4.53 6.51
CA HIS A 54 7.63 -4.03 7.55
C HIS A 54 8.78 -3.19 6.98
N ALA A 55 9.41 -3.65 5.89
CA ALA A 55 10.47 -2.89 5.23
C ALA A 55 10.01 -1.53 4.68
N LEU A 56 8.73 -1.39 4.33
CA LEU A 56 8.14 -0.17 3.82
C LEU A 56 7.76 0.81 4.94
N MET A 57 7.39 0.29 6.13
CA MET A 57 7.06 1.11 7.30
C MET A 57 8.30 1.78 7.93
N TYR A 58 9.44 1.11 7.93
CA TYR A 58 10.68 1.59 8.56
C TYR A 58 11.71 2.14 7.56
N LYS A 59 11.27 2.62 6.39
CA LYS A 59 12.15 3.34 5.45
C LYS A 59 12.87 4.47 6.20
N THR A 60 14.16 4.26 6.48
CA THR A 60 15.07 5.22 7.12
C THR A 60 15.75 6.08 6.08
#